data_AF-A0A7S4RL09-F1
#
_entry.id   AF-A0A7S4RL09-F1
#
_cell.length_a   1.000
_cell.length_b   1.000
_cell.length_c   1.000
_cell.angle_alpha   90.00
_cell.angle_beta   90.00
_cell.angle_gamma   90.00
#
_symmetry.space_group_name_H-M   'P 1'
#
loop_
_entity.id
_entity.type
_entity.pdbx_description
1 polymer ?
#
loop_
_entity_poly.entity_id
_entity_poly.type
_entity_poly.pdbx_seq_one_letter_code
_entity_poly.pdbx_strand_id
1 'polypeptide(L)'
;MMPRSAFWAPITASRFLSLQDVGGDDDFFSSDLNREEMEDKLGHIGKVGEEYGLNVLVAFSGDDEYVPEFVDKEQLVDKMCFAMNSQCSSSSVKVARPFMIPTGNHNLSKGEGDAERFVEAVGEMLSNLPKQSLPAEQ
;
A
#
# COMPACT_ATOMS: atom_id res chain seq x y z
N MET A 1 -22.55 5.93 17.32
CA MET A 1 -21.23 6.50 16.96
C MET A 1 -20.79 7.42 18.09
N MET A 2 -19.51 7.38 18.47
CA MET A 2 -18.95 8.34 19.44
C MET A 2 -19.04 9.76 18.88
N PRO A 3 -19.33 10.79 19.72
CA PRO A 3 -19.38 12.17 19.26
C PRO A 3 -17.99 12.63 18.79
N ARG A 4 -17.93 13.49 17.76
CA ARG A 4 -16.67 14.04 17.21
C ARG A 4 -15.81 14.75 18.26
N SER A 5 -16.44 15.30 19.29
CA SER A 5 -15.76 15.93 20.44
C SER A 5 -14.99 14.94 21.31
N ALA A 6 -15.31 13.64 21.23
CA ALA A 6 -14.63 12.57 21.97
C ALA A 6 -13.63 11.81 21.08
N PHE A 7 -13.85 11.76 19.76
CA PHE A 7 -12.94 11.10 18.83
C PHE A 7 -12.99 11.73 17.43
N TRP A 8 -11.83 12.12 16.90
CA TRP A 8 -11.68 12.79 15.62
C TRP A 8 -11.93 11.87 14.41
N ALA A 9 -11.97 10.56 14.62
CA ALA A 9 -12.28 9.53 13.63
C ALA A 9 -13.39 8.57 14.13
N PRO A 10 -14.65 9.02 14.30
CA PRO A 10 -15.70 8.24 14.98
C PRO A 10 -15.81 6.80 14.47
N ILE A 11 -15.82 5.85 15.40
CA ILE A 11 -15.73 4.41 15.12
C ILE A 11 -16.98 3.66 15.62
N THR A 12 -17.37 2.60 14.91
CA THR A 12 -18.41 1.66 15.37
C THR A 12 -17.79 0.61 16.30
N ALA A 13 -18.60 -0.06 17.11
CA ALA A 13 -18.11 -1.17 17.93
C ALA A 13 -17.47 -2.28 17.07
N SER A 14 -18.08 -2.59 15.91
CA SER A 14 -17.55 -3.60 14.98
C SER A 14 -16.16 -3.23 14.44
N ARG A 15 -15.97 -1.97 14.01
CA ARG A 15 -14.67 -1.52 13.49
C ARG A 15 -13.63 -1.46 14.60
N PHE A 16 -14.02 -1.10 15.83
CA PHE A 16 -13.10 -1.15 16.97
C PHE A 16 -12.60 -2.57 17.23
N LEU A 17 -13.50 -3.56 17.22
CA LEU A 17 -13.12 -4.98 17.35
C LEU A 17 -12.21 -5.42 16.20
N SER A 18 -12.55 -5.08 14.96
CA SER A 18 -11.73 -5.39 13.79
C SER A 18 -10.30 -4.83 13.86
N LEU A 19 -10.07 -3.71 14.54
CA LEU A 19 -8.73 -3.14 14.70
C LEU A 19 -7.92 -3.77 15.84
N GLN A 20 -8.58 -4.50 16.74
CA GLN A 20 -7.96 -5.14 17.90
C GLN A 20 -7.78 -6.65 17.73
N ASP A 21 -8.62 -7.27 16.90
CA ASP A 21 -8.53 -8.70 16.61
C ASP A 21 -7.37 -9.02 15.65
N VAL A 22 -6.71 -10.15 15.88
CA VAL A 22 -5.70 -10.70 14.98
C VAL A 22 -6.37 -11.09 13.66
N GLY A 23 -5.87 -10.55 12.54
CA GLY A 23 -6.44 -10.83 11.23
C GLY A 23 -7.81 -10.22 10.99
N GLY A 24 -8.20 -9.18 11.75
CA GLY A 24 -9.45 -8.47 11.54
C GLY A 24 -9.61 -7.90 10.13
N ASP A 25 -10.82 -7.45 9.80
CA ASP A 25 -11.21 -7.03 8.45
C ASP A 25 -10.34 -5.89 7.87
N ASP A 26 -9.70 -5.06 8.70
CA ASP A 26 -8.82 -3.97 8.29
C ASP A 26 -7.31 -4.37 8.28
N ASP A 27 -6.96 -5.58 8.72
CA ASP A 27 -5.57 -6.03 8.89
C ASP A 27 -4.96 -6.57 7.59
N PHE A 28 -4.41 -5.69 6.77
CA PHE A 28 -3.75 -6.04 5.49
C PHE A 28 -2.23 -5.88 5.50
N PHE A 29 -1.69 -5.18 6.51
CA PHE A 29 -0.32 -4.66 6.47
C PHE A 29 0.52 -5.06 7.67
N SER A 30 0.01 -5.93 8.55
CA SER A 30 0.76 -6.34 9.73
C SER A 30 2.01 -7.16 9.36
N SER A 31 3.10 -6.88 10.07
CA SER A 31 4.41 -7.46 9.78
C SER A 31 4.51 -8.95 10.13
N ASP A 32 3.63 -9.43 11.00
CA ASP A 32 3.54 -10.82 11.46
C ASP A 32 2.70 -11.72 10.55
N LEU A 33 1.94 -11.15 9.60
CA LEU A 33 1.28 -11.93 8.55
C LEU A 33 2.32 -12.75 7.78
N ASN A 34 2.09 -14.06 7.69
CA ASN A 34 2.93 -14.95 6.92
C ASN A 34 2.67 -14.78 5.41
N ARG A 35 3.45 -15.48 4.58
CA ARG A 35 3.37 -15.33 3.12
C ARG A 35 1.99 -15.72 2.57
N GLU A 36 1.43 -16.84 3.03
CA GLU A 36 0.14 -17.35 2.56
C GLU A 36 -0.99 -16.39 2.97
N GLU A 37 -0.99 -15.91 4.21
CA GLU A 37 -1.98 -14.93 4.70
C GLU A 37 -1.93 -13.62 3.91
N MET A 38 -0.73 -13.15 3.57
CA MET A 38 -0.56 -11.93 2.79
C MET A 38 -0.96 -12.12 1.32
N GLU A 39 -0.70 -13.29 0.74
CA GLU A 39 -1.18 -13.66 -0.60
C GLU A 39 -2.70 -13.76 -0.66
N ASP A 40 -3.35 -14.35 0.34
CA ASP A 40 -4.81 -14.40 0.43
C ASP A 40 -5.42 -13.00 0.48
N LYS A 41 -4.76 -12.08 1.21
CA LYS A 41 -5.20 -10.69 1.35
C LYS A 41 -4.91 -9.83 0.12
N LEU A 42 -3.76 -9.97 -0.52
CA LEU A 42 -3.28 -9.01 -1.55
C LEU A 42 -3.11 -9.62 -2.95
N GLY A 43 -3.11 -10.95 -3.10
CA GLY A 43 -2.82 -11.64 -4.37
C GLY A 43 -3.78 -11.32 -5.50
N HIS A 44 -5.03 -10.97 -5.18
CA HIS A 44 -6.03 -10.53 -6.15
C HIS A 44 -5.59 -9.29 -6.94
N ILE A 45 -4.71 -8.44 -6.38
CA ILE A 45 -4.14 -7.28 -7.06
C ILE A 45 -3.33 -7.69 -8.29
N GLY A 46 -2.61 -8.81 -8.24
CA GLY A 46 -1.82 -9.32 -9.37
C GLY A 46 -2.69 -9.67 -10.56
N LYS A 47 -3.73 -10.46 -10.30
CA LYS A 47 -4.69 -10.90 -11.30
C LYS A 47 -5.44 -9.72 -11.93
N VAL A 48 -6.03 -8.85 -11.11
CA VAL A 48 -6.77 -7.68 -11.58
C VAL A 48 -5.83 -6.69 -12.27
N GLY A 49 -4.63 -6.52 -11.73
CA GLY A 49 -3.71 -5.53 -12.26
C GLY A 49 -3.16 -5.90 -13.63
N GLU A 50 -2.89 -7.17 -13.88
CA GLU A 50 -2.51 -7.62 -15.21
C GLU A 50 -3.68 -7.51 -16.21
N GLU A 51 -4.89 -7.89 -15.81
CA GLU A 51 -6.08 -7.85 -16.67
C GLU A 51 -6.46 -6.42 -17.10
N TYR A 52 -6.34 -5.46 -16.18
CA TYR A 52 -6.81 -4.07 -16.38
C TYR A 52 -5.68 -3.05 -16.50
N GLY A 53 -4.41 -3.47 -16.48
CA GLY A 53 -3.24 -2.58 -16.58
C GLY A 53 -2.99 -1.71 -15.34
N LEU A 54 -3.36 -2.19 -14.14
CA LEU A 54 -3.06 -1.50 -12.89
C LEU A 54 -1.56 -1.51 -12.62
N ASN A 55 -1.03 -0.34 -12.26
CA ASN A 55 0.33 -0.19 -11.75
C ASN A 55 0.25 0.32 -10.31
N VAL A 56 0.91 -0.39 -9.40
CA VAL A 56 0.88 -0.14 -7.96
C VAL A 56 2.28 0.24 -7.48
N LEU A 57 2.36 1.36 -6.76
CA LEU A 57 3.54 1.78 -6.03
C LEU A 57 3.29 1.57 -4.54
N VAL A 58 4.02 0.65 -3.92
CA VAL A 58 4.00 0.48 -2.46
C VAL A 58 4.98 1.47 -1.87
N ALA A 59 4.50 2.70 -1.67
CA ALA A 59 5.27 3.79 -1.09
C ALA A 59 5.27 3.70 0.43
N PHE A 60 6.43 3.65 1.06
CA PHE A 60 6.57 3.47 2.51
C PHE A 60 7.57 4.47 3.11
N SER A 61 7.17 5.05 4.24
CA SER A 61 7.93 6.02 5.04
C SER A 61 8.88 5.28 5.99
N GLY A 62 10.18 5.47 5.83
CA GLY A 62 11.21 4.79 6.63
C GLY A 62 11.22 5.20 8.10
N ASP A 63 10.92 6.47 8.38
CA ASP A 63 10.84 7.06 9.71
C ASP A 63 9.38 7.26 10.18
N ASP A 64 8.45 6.42 9.71
CA ASP A 64 7.05 6.46 10.14
C ASP A 64 6.91 6.21 11.66
N GLU A 65 6.43 7.22 12.38
CA GLU A 65 6.32 7.21 13.83
C GLU A 65 5.23 6.29 14.41
N TYR A 66 4.35 5.74 13.56
CA TYR A 66 3.31 4.79 13.97
C TYR A 66 3.69 3.34 13.72
N VAL A 67 4.80 3.09 13.03
CA VAL A 67 5.33 1.74 12.81
C VAL A 67 6.30 1.40 13.94
N PRO A 68 6.09 0.29 14.68
CA PRO A 68 6.99 -0.09 15.77
C PRO A 68 8.44 -0.28 15.31
N GLU A 69 9.41 0.11 16.15
CA GLU A 69 10.85 0.05 15.83
C GLU A 69 11.35 -1.37 15.49
N PHE A 70 10.69 -2.42 16.00
CA PHE A 70 11.08 -3.80 15.74
C PHE A 70 10.69 -4.29 14.34
N VAL A 71 9.84 -3.56 13.61
CA VAL A 71 9.35 -3.95 12.28
C VAL A 71 10.41 -3.66 11.23
N ASP A 72 10.81 -4.69 10.49
CA ASP A 72 11.61 -4.55 9.27
C ASP A 72 10.74 -4.05 8.12
N LYS A 73 10.78 -2.74 7.87
CA LYS A 73 9.94 -2.04 6.88
C LYS A 73 10.29 -2.45 5.44
N GLU A 74 11.56 -2.67 5.13
CA GLU A 74 11.98 -3.11 3.80
C GLU A 74 11.45 -4.52 3.53
N GLN A 75 11.63 -5.43 4.49
CA GLN A 75 11.09 -6.79 4.37
C GLN A 75 9.56 -6.79 4.27
N LEU A 76 8.86 -5.93 5.01
CA LEU A 76 7.41 -5.81 4.93
C LEU A 76 6.97 -5.37 3.52
N VAL A 77 7.58 -4.33 2.97
CA VAL A 77 7.29 -3.82 1.63
C VAL A 77 7.58 -4.86 0.55
N ASP A 78 8.69 -5.60 0.68
CA ASP A 78 9.02 -6.70 -0.23
C ASP A 78 8.00 -7.84 -0.15
N LYS A 79 7.53 -8.19 1.06
CA LYS A 79 6.48 -9.20 1.28
C LYS A 79 5.17 -8.77 0.62
N MET A 80 4.79 -7.50 0.78
CA MET A 80 3.58 -6.94 0.17
C MET A 80 3.68 -6.95 -1.35
N CYS A 81 4.79 -6.46 -1.92
CA CYS A 81 4.99 -6.48 -3.37
C CYS A 81 5.01 -7.90 -3.92
N PHE A 82 5.62 -8.85 -3.20
CA PHE A 82 5.58 -10.25 -3.57
C PHE A 82 4.13 -10.75 -3.63
N ALA A 83 3.35 -10.54 -2.57
CA ALA A 83 1.97 -11.00 -2.50
C ALA A 83 1.11 -10.36 -3.60
N MET A 84 1.21 -9.05 -3.81
CA MET A 84 0.50 -8.34 -4.88
C MET A 84 0.86 -8.83 -6.28
N ASN A 85 2.01 -9.48 -6.47
CA ASN A 85 2.44 -10.04 -7.74
C ASN A 85 2.27 -11.57 -7.83
N SER A 86 1.74 -12.24 -6.79
CA SER A 86 1.74 -13.70 -6.70
C SER A 86 0.81 -14.38 -7.72
N GLN A 87 -0.26 -13.69 -8.13
CA GLN A 87 -1.24 -14.19 -9.11
C GLN A 87 -1.05 -13.59 -10.52
N CYS A 88 0.07 -12.93 -10.80
CA CYS A 88 0.43 -12.58 -12.17
C CYS A 88 0.69 -13.85 -13.01
N SER A 89 0.43 -13.80 -14.32
CA SER A 89 0.56 -14.94 -15.24
C SER A 89 1.99 -15.47 -15.37
N SER A 90 2.99 -14.64 -15.05
CA SER A 90 4.41 -14.96 -15.09
C SER A 90 5.20 -14.15 -14.07
N SER A 91 6.32 -14.69 -13.60
CA SER A 91 7.24 -14.00 -12.70
C SER A 91 7.86 -12.74 -13.30
N SER A 92 7.87 -12.62 -14.63
CA SER A 92 8.33 -11.43 -15.37
C SER A 92 7.33 -10.28 -15.38
N VAL A 93 6.05 -10.54 -15.09
CA VAL A 93 5.01 -9.51 -15.00
C VAL A 93 4.95 -9.01 -13.56
N LYS A 94 5.05 -7.68 -13.39
CA LYS A 94 4.96 -7.01 -12.09
C LYS A 94 3.94 -5.90 -12.18
N VAL A 95 2.91 -5.97 -11.33
CA VAL A 95 1.92 -4.91 -11.14
C VAL A 95 2.32 -4.01 -9.97
N ALA A 96 2.99 -4.55 -8.95
CA ALA A 96 3.41 -3.80 -7.77
C ALA A 96 4.92 -3.65 -7.69
N ARG A 97 5.39 -2.44 -7.41
CA ARG A 97 6.80 -2.10 -7.18
C ARG A 97 6.98 -1.39 -5.83
N PRO A 98 8.08 -1.67 -5.11
CA PRO A 98 8.38 -1.03 -3.85
C PRO A 98 8.92 0.39 -4.06
N PHE A 99 8.66 1.28 -3.10
CA PHE A 99 9.29 2.60 -3.05
C PHE A 99 9.47 3.06 -1.60
N MET A 100 10.71 3.08 -1.14
CA MET A 100 11.06 3.56 0.19
C MET A 100 11.43 5.04 0.17
N ILE A 101 10.93 5.79 1.15
CA ILE A 101 11.35 7.14 1.48
C ILE A 101 12.08 7.06 2.83
N PRO A 102 13.41 6.88 2.86
CA PRO A 102 14.13 6.49 4.08
C PRO A 102 13.89 7.42 5.27
N THR A 103 13.82 8.73 5.02
CA THR A 103 13.64 9.78 6.03
C THR A 103 12.19 10.22 6.22
N GLY A 104 11.27 9.66 5.43
CA GLY A 104 9.87 10.05 5.42
C GLY A 104 9.21 9.67 6.74
N ASN A 105 8.56 10.64 7.39
CA ASN A 105 7.64 10.38 8.49
C ASN A 105 6.23 10.04 7.94
N HIS A 106 5.28 9.68 8.80
CA HIS A 106 3.98 9.13 8.38
C HIS A 106 3.24 9.96 7.33
N ASN A 107 3.31 11.29 7.45
CA ASN A 107 2.62 12.22 6.56
C ASN A 107 3.57 13.09 5.72
N LEU A 108 4.86 12.74 5.66
CA LEU A 108 5.90 13.46 4.89
C LEU A 108 5.94 14.98 5.17
N SER A 109 5.69 15.38 6.42
CA SER A 109 5.61 16.81 6.81
C SER A 109 6.87 17.35 7.48
N LYS A 110 7.84 16.50 7.80
CA LYS A 110 9.04 16.87 8.58
C LYS A 110 10.32 16.92 7.75
N GLY A 111 10.52 15.94 6.85
CA GLY A 111 11.75 15.83 6.08
C GLY A 111 11.76 16.72 4.85
N GLU A 112 12.89 17.40 4.63
CA GLU A 112 13.11 18.25 3.46
C GLU A 112 13.25 17.37 2.20
N GLY A 113 12.40 17.59 1.20
CA GLY A 113 12.45 16.85 -0.07
C GLY A 113 11.70 15.51 -0.08
N ASP A 114 11.20 15.03 1.07
CA ASP A 114 10.52 13.72 1.14
C ASP A 114 9.19 13.71 0.36
N ALA A 115 8.40 14.78 0.50
CA ALA A 115 7.15 14.94 -0.23
C ALA A 115 7.41 15.07 -1.74
N GLU A 116 8.42 15.85 -2.13
CA GLU A 116 8.85 16.02 -3.52
C GLU A 116 9.26 14.68 -4.13
N ARG A 117 10.07 13.89 -3.41
CA ARG A 117 10.50 12.56 -3.85
C ARG A 117 9.32 11.61 -4.06
N PHE A 118 8.31 11.66 -3.19
CA PHE A 118 7.06 10.90 -3.38
C PHE A 118 6.31 11.35 -4.63
N VAL A 119 6.14 12.67 -4.82
CA VAL A 119 5.45 13.22 -6.01
C VAL A 119 6.18 12.84 -7.29
N GLU A 120 7.51 12.90 -7.32
CA GLU A 120 8.33 12.50 -8.46
C GLU A 120 8.14 11.02 -8.80
N ALA A 121 8.16 10.13 -7.80
CA ALA A 121 7.97 8.69 -8.01
C ALA A 121 6.56 8.35 -8.54
N VAL A 122 5.53 9.06 -8.05
CA VAL A 122 4.17 8.95 -8.59
C VAL A 122 4.11 9.49 -10.01
N GLY A 123 4.73 10.64 -10.29
CA GLY A 123 4.80 11.24 -11.62
C GLY A 123 5.47 10.32 -12.65
N GLU A 124 6.57 9.66 -12.27
CA GLU A 124 7.23 8.64 -13.08
C GLU A 124 6.30 7.44 -13.33
N MET A 125 5.62 6.94 -12.30
CA MET A 125 4.67 5.83 -12.44
C MET A 125 3.59 6.14 -13.49
N LEU A 126 2.98 7.32 -13.37
CA LEU A 126 1.88 7.74 -14.24
C LEU A 126 2.35 8.01 -15.67
N SER A 127 3.58 8.53 -15.84
CA SER A 127 4.16 8.80 -17.17
C SER A 127 4.43 7.53 -17.96
N ASN A 128 4.65 6.41 -17.28
CA ASN A 128 4.90 5.10 -17.87
C ASN A 128 3.62 4.31 -18.17
N LEU A 129 2.43 4.86 -17.86
CA LEU A 129 1.17 4.22 -18.22
C LEU A 129 0.94 4.28 -19.74
N PRO A 130 0.37 3.22 -20.35
CA PRO A 130 -0.05 3.29 -21.74
C PRO A 130 -1.06 4.42 -21.90
N LYS A 131 -0.81 5.32 -22.85
CA LYS A 131 -1.74 6.42 -23.17
C LYS A 131 -3.05 5.80 -23.67
N GLN A 132 -4.11 5.86 -22.87
CA GLN A 132 -5.43 5.51 -23.36
C GLN A 132 -5.82 6.48 -24.47
N SER A 133 -6.11 5.99 -25.67
CA SER A 133 -6.79 6.78 -26.70
C SER A 133 -8.18 7.10 -26.17
N LEU A 134 -8.51 8.38 -26.01
CA LEU A 134 -9.88 8.80 -25.74
C LEU A 134 -10.78 8.16 -26.82
N PRO A 135 -11.93 7.56 -26.45
CA PRO A 135 -12.88 7.09 -27.45
C PRO A 135 -13.26 8.27 -28.34
N ALA A 136 -13.14 8.09 -29.65
CA ALA A 136 -13.56 9.10 -30.62
C ALA A 136 -15.02 9.47 -30.32
N GLU A 137 -15.31 10.76 -30.15
CA GLU A 137 -16.66 11.27 -30.01
C GLU A 137 -17.50 10.75 -31.19
N GLN A 138 -18.58 10.02 -30.89
CA GLN A 138 -19.59 9.58 -31.86
C GLN A 138 -20.65 10.65 -32.06
#